data_AF-A0A6I0JRA0-F1
#
_entry.id   AF-A0A6I0JRA0-F1
#
_cell.length_a   1.000
_cell.length_b   1.000
_cell.length_c   1.000
_cell.angle_alpha   90.00
_cell.angle_beta   90.00
_cell.angle_gamma   90.00
#
_symmetry.space_group_name_H-M   'P 1'
#
loop_
_entity.id
_entity.type
_entity.pdbx_description
1 polymer ?
#
loop_
_entity_poly.entity_id
_entity_poly.type
_entity_poly.pdbx_seq_one_letter_code
_entity_poly.pdbx_strand_id
1 'polypeptide(L)'
;KILDESHPAFAAILQYIEDKVNRVSVDLQKDLEVVAQTGRGVHEYKPKDIEKANKYFCQTGRAGEELINEYFDKECAAGHIKSYLWMNASRESGLPFDFIVSSDSSAALHVDVKSTQFDCNQPIVFSDGEIRFISEYGRDTYQVYRVFDMSNEQKKLCIYHEISSYADAILAKQNIFGAEISQLSTSVNLIKYAVRPNIFNVGQEIML
;
A
#
# COMPACT_ATOMS: atom_id res chain seq x y z
N LYS A 1 37.82 23.28 24.71
CA LYS A 1 36.86 24.20 24.06
C LYS A 1 35.48 23.71 24.43
N ILE A 2 34.78 24.42 25.30
CA ILE A 2 33.36 24.18 25.58
C ILE A 2 32.62 24.79 24.38
N LEU A 3 31.82 23.98 23.69
CA LEU A 3 30.94 24.48 22.62
C LEU A 3 29.80 25.23 23.31
N ASP A 4 29.85 26.55 23.23
CA ASP A 4 28.78 27.48 23.62
C ASP A 4 27.63 27.38 22.60
N GLU A 5 26.40 27.55 23.06
CA GLU A 5 25.17 27.64 22.25
C GLU A 5 25.26 28.69 21.14
N SER A 6 26.10 29.72 21.29
CA SER A 6 26.35 30.76 20.29
C SER A 6 27.26 30.33 19.12
N HIS A 7 27.89 29.15 19.19
CA HIS A 7 28.82 28.67 18.17
C HIS A 7 28.08 28.02 16.98
N PRO A 8 28.31 28.43 15.72
CA PRO A 8 27.61 27.88 14.54
C PRO A 8 27.70 26.35 14.40
N ALA A 9 28.81 25.77 14.86
CA ALA A 9 28.98 24.31 14.89
C ALA A 9 28.04 23.60 15.89
N PHE A 10 27.61 24.27 16.98
CA PHE A 10 26.66 23.70 17.93
C PHE A 10 25.25 23.64 17.33
N ALA A 11 24.81 24.72 16.66
CA ALA A 11 23.55 24.73 15.91
C ALA A 11 23.52 23.65 14.82
N ALA A 12 24.62 23.46 14.08
CA ALA A 12 24.72 22.41 13.07
C ALA A 12 24.64 20.99 13.67
N ILE A 13 25.21 20.77 14.86
CA ILE A 13 25.13 19.48 15.57
C ILE A 13 23.71 19.25 16.10
N LEU A 14 23.05 20.27 16.66
CA LEU A 14 21.66 20.18 17.11
C LEU A 14 20.74 19.82 15.95
N GLN A 15 20.84 20.53 14.83
CA GLN A 15 20.06 20.22 13.63
C GLN A 15 20.32 18.79 13.15
N TYR A 16 21.58 18.33 13.14
CA TYR A 16 21.91 16.95 12.77
C TYR A 16 21.27 15.92 13.71
N ILE A 17 21.29 16.16 15.02
CA ILE A 17 20.67 15.27 16.01
C ILE A 17 19.16 15.27 15.82
N GLU A 18 18.54 16.43 15.67
CA GLU A 18 17.11 16.58 15.45
C GLU A 18 16.67 15.87 14.18
N ASP A 19 17.34 16.12 13.05
CA ASP A 19 17.09 15.44 11.78
C ASP A 19 17.22 13.92 11.92
N LYS A 20 18.24 13.45 12.65
CA LYS A 20 18.48 12.02 12.85
C LYS A 20 17.41 11.38 13.73
N VAL A 21 16.99 12.02 14.82
CA VAL A 21 15.92 11.55 15.70
C VAL A 21 14.60 11.52 14.94
N ASN A 22 14.29 12.56 14.17
CA ASN A 22 13.08 12.62 13.35
C ASN A 22 13.07 11.52 12.29
N ARG A 23 14.18 11.28 11.59
CA ARG A 23 14.30 10.18 10.61
C ARG A 23 14.06 8.82 11.25
N VAL A 24 14.73 8.54 12.37
CA VAL A 24 14.54 7.26 13.09
C VAL A 24 13.10 7.11 13.56
N SER A 25 12.46 8.19 14.01
CA SER A 25 11.05 8.16 14.41
C SER A 25 10.12 7.82 13.24
N VAL A 26 10.34 8.42 12.07
CA VAL A 26 9.58 8.13 10.85
C VAL A 26 9.81 6.69 10.38
N ASP A 27 11.05 6.21 10.40
CA ASP A 27 11.37 4.84 9.98
C ASP A 27 10.70 3.79 10.89
N LEU A 28 10.63 4.05 12.19
CA LEU A 28 9.87 3.21 13.14
C LEU A 28 8.37 3.22 12.85
N GLN A 29 7.81 4.39 12.50
CA GLN A 29 6.38 4.48 12.15
C GLN A 29 6.06 3.73 10.84
N LYS A 30 6.92 3.83 9.83
CA LYS A 30 6.80 3.07 8.57
C LYS A 30 6.86 1.56 8.82
N ASP A 31 7.82 1.10 9.62
CA ASP A 31 7.93 -0.31 9.99
C ASP A 31 6.69 -0.78 10.77
N LEU A 32 6.19 0.03 11.70
CA LEU A 32 4.97 -0.26 12.46
C LEU A 32 3.72 -0.37 11.57
N GLU A 33 3.61 0.45 10.50
CA GLU A 33 2.52 0.34 9.51
C GLU A 33 2.54 -1.01 8.79
N VAL A 34 3.72 -1.51 8.43
CA VAL A 34 3.89 -2.84 7.81
C VAL A 34 3.61 -3.96 8.82
N VAL A 35 4.09 -3.84 10.06
CA VAL A 35 3.80 -4.79 11.15
C VAL A 35 2.31 -4.88 11.42
N ALA A 36 1.59 -3.76 11.43
CA ALA A 36 0.16 -3.73 11.67
C ALA A 36 -0.63 -4.54 10.63
N GLN A 37 -0.09 -4.66 9.41
CA GLN A 37 -0.69 -5.41 8.32
C GLN A 37 -0.27 -6.88 8.32
N THR A 38 1.02 -7.17 8.52
CA THR A 38 1.58 -8.53 8.32
C THR A 38 1.82 -9.29 9.63
N GLY A 39 1.81 -8.61 10.77
CA GLY A 39 2.23 -9.13 12.07
C GLY A 39 3.75 -9.34 12.20
N ARG A 40 4.55 -8.93 11.21
CA ARG A 40 6.01 -9.07 11.22
C ARG A 40 6.70 -7.80 10.71
N GLY A 41 7.81 -7.45 11.32
CA GLY A 41 8.63 -6.29 10.91
C GLY A 41 10.04 -6.40 11.42
N VAL A 42 10.79 -5.32 11.27
CA VAL A 42 12.19 -5.25 11.70
C VAL A 42 12.29 -5.17 13.21
N HIS A 43 11.34 -4.49 13.85
CA HIS A 43 11.32 -4.30 15.30
C HIS A 43 10.14 -5.03 15.95
N GLU A 44 10.32 -5.38 17.22
CA GLU A 44 9.23 -5.85 18.08
C GLU A 44 8.52 -4.65 18.70
N TYR A 45 7.20 -4.60 18.54
CA TYR A 45 6.34 -3.57 19.10
C TYR A 45 5.41 -4.15 20.15
N LYS A 46 4.99 -3.32 21.11
CA LYS A 46 4.02 -3.76 22.10
C LYS A 46 2.67 -4.00 21.42
N PRO A 47 1.87 -4.99 21.88
CA PRO A 47 0.56 -5.28 21.29
C PRO A 47 -0.37 -4.06 21.19
N LYS A 48 -0.33 -3.16 22.18
CA LYS A 48 -1.12 -1.92 22.17
C LYS A 48 -0.72 -0.95 21.07
N ASP A 49 0.57 -0.88 20.76
CA ASP A 49 1.08 0.00 19.70
C ASP A 49 0.69 -0.56 18.33
N ILE A 50 0.73 -1.89 18.16
CA ILE A 50 0.24 -2.57 16.96
C ILE A 50 -1.27 -2.38 16.78
N GLU A 51 -2.07 -2.51 17.84
CA GLU A 51 -3.52 -2.30 17.78
C GLU A 51 -3.87 -0.85 17.37
N LYS A 52 -3.15 0.12 17.95
CA LYS A 52 -3.31 1.54 17.60
C LYS A 52 -2.89 1.80 16.15
N ALA A 53 -1.77 1.24 15.71
CA ALA A 53 -1.30 1.35 14.34
C ALA A 53 -2.28 0.70 13.34
N ASN A 54 -2.87 -0.45 13.69
CA ASN A 54 -3.87 -1.11 12.87
C ASN A 54 -5.13 -0.24 12.69
N LYS A 55 -5.61 0.41 13.76
CA LYS A 55 -6.72 1.37 13.68
C LYS A 55 -6.41 2.52 12.72
N TYR A 56 -5.23 3.12 12.82
CA TYR A 56 -4.81 4.19 11.91
C TYR A 56 -4.63 3.68 10.47
N PHE A 57 -4.12 2.48 10.30
CA PHE A 57 -3.97 1.86 8.99
C PHE A 57 -5.34 1.68 8.32
N CYS A 58 -6.35 1.14 9.03
CA CYS A 58 -7.71 1.02 8.50
C CYS A 58 -8.32 2.38 8.14
N GLN A 59 -8.12 3.40 8.98
CA GLN A 59 -8.57 4.76 8.69
C GLN A 59 -7.88 5.35 7.45
N THR A 60 -6.57 5.12 7.30
CA THR A 60 -5.77 5.58 6.17
C THR A 60 -6.19 4.87 4.88
N GLY A 61 -6.45 3.55 4.95
CA GLY A 61 -6.99 2.75 3.86
C GLY A 61 -8.30 3.34 3.35
N ARG A 62 -9.28 3.49 4.24
CA ARG A 62 -10.59 4.05 3.91
C ARG A 62 -10.51 5.46 3.32
N ALA A 63 -9.73 6.34 3.94
CA ALA A 63 -9.56 7.71 3.45
C ALA A 63 -8.94 7.74 2.05
N GLY A 64 -8.03 6.81 1.73
CA GLY A 64 -7.48 6.72 0.37
C GLY A 64 -8.48 6.20 -0.65
N GLU A 65 -9.33 5.21 -0.31
CA GLU A 65 -10.43 4.80 -1.19
C GLU A 65 -11.40 5.95 -1.47
N GLU A 66 -11.74 6.75 -0.44
CA GLU A 66 -12.60 7.93 -0.58
C GLU A 66 -11.99 8.97 -1.54
N LEU A 67 -10.67 9.22 -1.44
CA LEU A 67 -9.97 10.10 -2.36
C LEU A 67 -9.96 9.56 -3.80
N ILE A 68 -9.82 8.24 -4.00
CA ILE A 68 -9.90 7.64 -5.33
C ILE A 68 -11.31 7.70 -5.90
N ASN A 69 -12.34 7.59 -5.06
CA ASN A 69 -13.72 7.81 -5.49
C ASN A 69 -13.91 9.26 -6.00
N GLU A 70 -13.46 10.26 -5.23
CA GLU A 70 -13.51 11.67 -5.66
C GLU A 70 -12.69 11.92 -6.94
N TYR A 71 -11.54 11.26 -7.07
CA TYR A 71 -10.72 11.31 -8.29
C TYR A 71 -11.47 10.74 -9.49
N PHE A 72 -12.11 9.57 -9.36
CA PHE A 72 -12.89 8.99 -10.44
C PHE A 72 -14.15 9.79 -10.79
N ASP A 73 -14.79 10.46 -9.82
CA ASP A 73 -15.86 11.41 -10.12
C ASP A 73 -15.38 12.54 -11.04
N LYS A 74 -14.18 13.10 -10.76
CA LYS A 74 -13.55 14.13 -11.61
C LYS A 74 -13.21 13.57 -13.00
N GLU A 75 -12.62 12.38 -13.08
CA GLU A 75 -12.25 11.74 -14.35
C GLU A 75 -13.47 11.37 -15.20
N CYS A 76 -14.58 10.95 -14.58
CA CYS A 76 -15.87 10.75 -15.25
C CYS A 76 -16.43 12.08 -15.80
N ALA A 77 -16.41 13.14 -14.98
CA ALA A 77 -16.89 14.46 -15.40
C ALA A 77 -16.06 15.05 -16.55
N ALA A 78 -14.75 14.76 -16.58
CA ALA A 78 -13.84 15.13 -17.66
C ALA A 78 -13.98 14.25 -18.92
N GLY A 79 -14.69 13.12 -18.83
CA GLY A 79 -14.85 12.16 -19.92
C GLY A 79 -13.63 11.28 -20.19
N HIS A 80 -12.66 11.21 -19.25
CA HIS A 80 -11.49 10.34 -19.36
C HIS A 80 -11.84 8.87 -19.10
N ILE A 81 -12.79 8.62 -18.20
CA ILE A 81 -13.37 7.30 -17.96
C ILE A 81 -14.88 7.36 -18.16
N LYS A 82 -15.47 6.26 -18.63
CA LYS A 82 -16.91 6.20 -18.92
C LYS A 82 -17.75 6.11 -17.65
N SER A 83 -17.35 5.21 -16.77
CA SER A 83 -18.03 4.92 -15.51
C SER A 83 -17.13 4.08 -14.61
N TYR A 84 -17.40 4.10 -13.32
CA TYR A 84 -16.74 3.24 -12.34
C TYR A 84 -17.74 2.72 -11.31
N LEU A 85 -17.36 1.66 -10.60
CA LEU A 85 -18.10 1.09 -9.48
C LEU A 85 -17.15 0.93 -8.29
N TRP A 86 -17.51 1.46 -7.13
CA TRP A 86 -16.81 1.24 -5.87
C TRP A 86 -17.41 0.06 -5.12
N MET A 87 -16.67 -1.04 -5.06
CA MET A 87 -17.14 -2.30 -4.49
C MET A 87 -17.26 -2.27 -2.96
N ASN A 88 -16.43 -1.45 -2.32
CA ASN A 88 -16.34 -1.32 -0.86
C ASN A 88 -17.05 -0.06 -0.31
N ALA A 89 -17.90 0.60 -1.11
CA ALA A 89 -18.53 1.87 -0.75
C ALA A 89 -19.27 1.84 0.60
N SER A 90 -20.04 0.77 0.87
CA SER A 90 -20.84 0.63 2.10
C SER A 90 -20.18 -0.24 3.19
N ARG A 91 -19.43 -1.28 2.78
CA ARG A 91 -18.71 -2.20 3.66
C ARG A 91 -17.66 -2.96 2.85
N GLU A 92 -16.67 -3.49 3.54
CA GLU A 92 -15.71 -4.45 2.98
C GLU A 92 -16.43 -5.58 2.23
N SER A 93 -16.18 -5.68 0.92
CA SER A 93 -16.77 -6.71 0.06
C SER A 93 -16.02 -8.04 0.14
N GLY A 94 -14.76 -8.01 0.59
CA GLY A 94 -13.85 -9.15 0.55
C GLY A 94 -13.34 -9.48 -0.85
N LEU A 95 -13.59 -8.61 -1.84
CA LEU A 95 -13.02 -8.72 -3.17
C LEU A 95 -11.53 -8.33 -3.17
N PRO A 96 -10.73 -8.88 -4.09
CA PRO A 96 -9.29 -8.59 -4.20
C PRO A 96 -8.97 -7.24 -4.87
N PHE A 97 -9.95 -6.34 -4.94
CA PHE A 97 -9.88 -5.01 -5.53
C PHE A 97 -11.02 -4.15 -4.98
N ASP A 98 -10.86 -2.83 -5.06
CA ASP A 98 -11.81 -1.85 -4.52
C ASP A 98 -12.75 -1.30 -5.57
N PHE A 99 -12.28 -1.13 -6.82
CA PHE A 99 -13.06 -0.52 -7.90
C PHE A 99 -13.02 -1.33 -9.19
N ILE A 100 -14.08 -1.17 -9.99
CA ILE A 100 -14.14 -1.59 -11.39
C ILE A 100 -14.33 -0.34 -12.24
N VAL A 101 -13.38 -0.04 -13.11
CA VAL A 101 -13.39 1.13 -14.01
C VAL A 101 -13.64 0.66 -15.44
N SER A 102 -14.60 1.27 -16.12
CA SER A 102 -14.95 0.94 -17.51
C SER A 102 -14.46 2.03 -18.47
N SER A 103 -13.86 1.60 -19.58
CA SER A 103 -13.54 2.46 -20.74
C SER A 103 -14.37 2.02 -21.96
N ASP A 104 -14.48 2.88 -22.98
CA ASP A 104 -15.36 2.65 -24.14
C ASP A 104 -15.01 1.44 -25.01
N SER A 105 -13.78 0.90 -24.92
CA SER A 105 -13.32 -0.17 -25.81
C SER A 105 -12.39 -1.21 -25.17
N SER A 106 -12.13 -1.13 -23.86
CA SER A 106 -11.27 -2.09 -23.16
C SER A 106 -12.06 -3.01 -22.24
N ALA A 107 -11.44 -4.13 -21.86
CA ALA A 107 -11.88 -4.87 -20.68
C ALA A 107 -11.94 -3.93 -19.47
N ALA A 108 -12.85 -4.23 -18.54
CA ALA A 108 -12.97 -3.47 -17.31
C ALA A 108 -11.67 -3.59 -16.49
N LEU A 109 -11.22 -2.47 -15.97
CA LEU A 109 -10.01 -2.37 -15.15
C LEU A 109 -10.40 -2.56 -13.67
N HIS A 110 -9.77 -3.53 -13.02
CA HIS A 110 -9.83 -3.73 -11.58
C HIS A 110 -8.76 -2.86 -10.91
N VAL A 111 -9.20 -2.04 -9.97
CA VAL A 111 -8.32 -1.12 -9.25
C VAL A 111 -8.33 -1.47 -7.77
N ASP A 112 -7.14 -1.69 -7.24
CA ASP A 112 -6.88 -1.94 -5.82
C ASP A 112 -6.16 -0.73 -5.22
N VAL A 113 -6.77 -0.11 -4.21
CA VAL A 113 -6.28 1.10 -3.56
C VAL A 113 -5.43 0.71 -2.36
N LYS A 114 -4.16 1.11 -2.40
CA LYS A 114 -3.20 0.85 -1.34
C LYS A 114 -2.74 2.18 -0.75
N SER A 115 -3.19 2.49 0.45
CA SER A 115 -2.93 3.79 1.07
C SER A 115 -1.81 3.73 2.11
N THR A 116 -1.04 4.80 2.24
CA THR A 116 0.01 4.91 3.26
C THR A 116 0.18 6.34 3.77
N GLN A 117 0.67 6.50 5.00
CA GLN A 117 0.87 7.83 5.60
C GLN A 117 2.06 8.58 5.06
N PHE A 118 3.05 7.87 4.50
CA PHE A 118 4.35 8.42 4.12
C PHE A 118 4.63 8.20 2.63
N ASP A 119 5.65 7.42 2.27
CA ASP A 119 6.23 7.37 0.91
C ASP A 119 5.55 6.35 -0.01
N CYS A 120 5.48 6.65 -1.31
CA CYS A 120 5.03 5.73 -2.36
C CYS A 120 5.87 4.44 -2.43
N ASN A 121 7.15 4.49 -2.04
CA ASN A 121 8.09 3.38 -2.04
C ASN A 121 7.98 2.44 -0.83
N GLN A 122 7.10 2.74 0.12
CA GLN A 122 6.85 1.82 1.23
C GLN A 122 6.29 0.48 0.73
N PRO A 123 6.56 -0.62 1.45
CA PRO A 123 6.06 -1.93 1.03
C PRO A 123 4.55 -1.91 0.79
N ILE A 124 4.14 -2.55 -0.31
CA ILE A 124 2.74 -2.84 -0.62
C ILE A 124 2.47 -4.23 -0.06
N VAL A 125 1.38 -4.39 0.68
CA VAL A 125 0.98 -5.70 1.22
C VAL A 125 -0.11 -6.28 0.34
N PHE A 126 0.15 -7.47 -0.21
CA PHE A 126 -0.84 -8.28 -0.90
C PHE A 126 -1.25 -9.48 -0.04
N SER A 127 -2.53 -9.80 -0.04
CA SER A 127 -3.11 -11.04 0.46
C SER A 127 -2.99 -12.16 -0.56
N ASP A 128 -3.21 -13.40 -0.12
CA ASP A 128 -3.22 -14.55 -1.02
C ASP A 128 -4.36 -14.50 -2.05
N GLY A 129 -5.52 -13.96 -1.67
CA GLY A 129 -6.65 -13.73 -2.58
C GLY A 129 -6.31 -12.75 -3.70
N GLU A 130 -5.63 -11.65 -3.38
CA GLU A 130 -5.15 -10.68 -4.37
C GLU A 130 -4.13 -11.30 -5.32
N ILE A 131 -3.12 -12.01 -4.79
CA ILE A 131 -2.11 -12.69 -5.63
C ILE A 131 -2.75 -13.67 -6.61
N ARG A 132 -3.71 -14.49 -6.15
CA ARG A 132 -4.44 -15.42 -7.04
C ARG A 132 -5.21 -14.68 -8.11
N PHE A 133 -5.97 -13.67 -7.73
CA PHE A 133 -6.78 -12.89 -8.67
C PHE A 133 -5.93 -12.22 -9.75
N ILE A 134 -4.82 -11.58 -9.34
CA ILE A 134 -3.93 -10.88 -10.26
C ILE A 134 -3.27 -11.84 -11.26
N SER A 135 -2.92 -13.04 -10.81
CA SER A 135 -2.33 -14.10 -11.65
C SER A 135 -3.34 -14.69 -12.63
N GLU A 136 -4.56 -14.99 -12.17
CA GLU A 136 -5.59 -15.66 -12.97
C GLU A 136 -6.32 -14.71 -13.94
N TYR A 137 -6.61 -13.49 -13.51
CA TYR A 137 -7.49 -12.56 -14.23
C TYR A 137 -6.85 -11.19 -14.47
N GLY A 138 -5.87 -10.79 -13.66
CA GLY A 138 -5.39 -9.40 -13.62
C GLY A 138 -4.47 -8.97 -14.75
N ARG A 139 -4.11 -9.86 -15.69
CA ARG A 139 -3.24 -9.49 -16.81
C ARG A 139 -3.88 -8.36 -17.62
N ASP A 140 -3.18 -7.24 -17.72
CA ASP A 140 -3.61 -5.98 -18.37
C ASP A 140 -4.90 -5.34 -17.82
N THR A 141 -5.51 -5.93 -16.79
CA THR A 141 -6.80 -5.51 -16.22
C THR A 141 -6.75 -5.29 -14.71
N TYR A 142 -5.56 -5.26 -14.12
CA TYR A 142 -5.36 -4.97 -12.71
C TYR A 142 -4.30 -3.90 -12.50
N GLN A 143 -4.61 -2.90 -11.71
CA GLN A 143 -3.70 -1.83 -11.31
C GLN A 143 -3.80 -1.57 -9.81
N VAL A 144 -2.66 -1.22 -9.20
CA VAL A 144 -2.64 -0.73 -7.82
C VAL A 144 -2.54 0.78 -7.84
N TYR A 145 -3.53 1.43 -7.23
CA TYR A 145 -3.56 2.87 -7.03
C TYR A 145 -3.00 3.16 -5.64
N ARG A 146 -1.75 3.60 -5.60
CA ARG A 146 -1.05 3.89 -4.36
C ARG A 146 -1.30 5.33 -3.97
N VAL A 147 -2.12 5.54 -2.95
CA VAL A 147 -2.32 6.86 -2.33
C VAL A 147 -1.31 7.02 -1.21
N PHE A 148 -0.58 8.12 -1.20
CA PHE A 148 0.50 8.34 -0.24
C PHE A 148 0.58 9.80 0.20
N ASP A 149 1.48 10.08 1.14
CA ASP A 149 1.56 11.36 1.86
C ASP A 149 0.24 11.72 2.58
N MET A 150 -0.49 10.72 3.07
CA MET A 150 -1.79 10.91 3.74
C MET A 150 -1.69 11.72 5.04
N SER A 151 -0.50 11.83 5.62
CA SER A 151 -0.22 12.69 6.79
C SER A 151 -0.05 14.17 6.43
N ASN A 152 0.14 14.51 5.15
CA ASN A 152 0.37 15.87 4.68
C ASN A 152 -0.93 16.52 4.18
N GLU A 153 -0.91 17.85 3.99
CA GLU A 153 -2.05 18.56 3.41
C GLU A 153 -2.33 18.13 1.96
N GLN A 154 -1.26 17.93 1.18
CA GLN A 154 -1.34 17.57 -0.22
C GLN A 154 -1.11 16.07 -0.41
N LYS A 155 -2.15 15.35 -0.86
CA LYS A 155 -2.12 13.90 -1.07
C LYS A 155 -1.74 13.60 -2.51
N LYS A 156 -1.14 12.43 -2.70
CA LYS A 156 -0.57 12.04 -3.98
C LYS A 156 -0.99 10.64 -4.36
N LEU A 157 -1.04 10.38 -5.66
CA LEU A 157 -1.34 9.11 -6.27
C LEU A 157 -0.20 8.71 -7.21
N CYS A 158 0.22 7.45 -7.13
CA CYS A 158 0.93 6.80 -8.23
C CYS A 158 0.23 5.48 -8.59
N ILE A 159 0.33 5.10 -9.86
CA ILE A 159 -0.34 3.91 -10.38
C ILE A 159 0.73 2.87 -10.73
N TYR A 160 0.60 1.67 -10.17
CA TYR A 160 1.45 0.54 -10.51
C TYR A 160 0.74 -0.38 -11.51
N HIS A 161 1.49 -0.78 -12.54
CA HIS A 161 1.03 -1.62 -13.63
C HIS A 161 1.85 -2.91 -13.70
N GLU A 162 1.39 -3.85 -14.53
CA GLU A 162 2.11 -5.09 -14.87
C GLU A 162 2.47 -5.96 -13.66
N ILE A 163 1.59 -5.98 -12.65
CA ILE A 163 1.79 -6.69 -11.38
C ILE A 163 1.70 -8.22 -11.57
N SER A 164 1.05 -8.69 -12.64
CA SER A 164 0.84 -10.11 -12.92
C SER A 164 2.10 -10.96 -12.94
N SER A 165 3.23 -10.45 -13.46
CA SER A 165 4.47 -11.24 -13.46
C SER A 165 4.98 -11.55 -12.05
N TYR A 166 4.82 -10.62 -11.12
CA TYR A 166 5.13 -10.85 -9.71
C TYR A 166 4.14 -11.84 -9.09
N ALA A 167 2.83 -11.65 -9.33
CA ALA A 167 1.79 -12.52 -8.80
C ALA A 167 1.97 -13.97 -9.28
N ASP A 168 2.26 -14.19 -10.56
CA ASP A 168 2.55 -15.51 -11.15
C ASP A 168 3.72 -16.20 -10.43
N ALA A 169 4.81 -15.45 -10.19
CA ALA A 169 6.00 -15.97 -9.53
C ALA A 169 5.76 -16.34 -8.06
N ILE A 170 4.95 -15.56 -7.33
CA ILE A 170 4.56 -15.87 -5.95
C ILE A 170 3.59 -17.04 -5.89
N LEU A 171 2.57 -17.05 -6.74
CA LEU A 171 1.56 -18.10 -6.78
C LEU A 171 2.18 -19.47 -7.07
N ALA A 172 3.16 -19.54 -7.98
CA ALA A 172 3.91 -20.76 -8.25
C ALA A 172 4.59 -21.33 -6.98
N LYS A 173 5.21 -20.46 -6.17
CA LYS A 173 5.85 -20.87 -4.90
C LYS A 173 4.81 -21.25 -3.84
N GLN A 174 3.72 -20.50 -3.79
CA GLN A 174 2.61 -20.74 -2.86
C GLN A 174 1.96 -22.10 -3.13
N ASN A 175 1.78 -22.50 -4.38
CA ASN A 175 1.19 -23.78 -4.75
C ASN A 175 2.06 -24.97 -4.29
N ILE A 176 3.39 -24.85 -4.43
CA ILE A 176 4.33 -25.86 -3.92
C ILE A 176 4.21 -25.97 -2.40
N PHE A 177 4.32 -24.85 -1.69
CA PHE A 177 4.19 -24.82 -0.24
C PHE A 177 2.84 -25.37 0.25
N GLY A 178 1.74 -24.94 -0.37
CA GLY A 178 0.40 -25.40 -0.03
C GLY A 178 0.21 -26.90 -0.25
N ALA A 179 0.77 -27.47 -1.32
CA ALA A 179 0.74 -28.89 -1.58
C ALA A 179 1.52 -29.70 -0.53
N GLU A 180 2.70 -29.23 -0.13
CA GLU A 180 3.52 -29.88 0.91
C GLU A 180 2.84 -29.86 2.28
N ILE A 181 2.26 -28.72 2.68
CA ILE A 181 1.55 -28.59 3.95
C ILE A 181 0.28 -29.43 4.00
N SER A 182 -0.45 -29.53 2.88
CA SER A 182 -1.69 -30.31 2.80
C SER A 182 -1.48 -31.81 3.04
N GLN A 183 -0.29 -32.34 2.69
CA GLN A 183 0.07 -33.75 2.96
C GLN A 183 0.11 -34.06 4.46
N LEU A 184 0.28 -33.04 5.31
CA LEU A 184 0.28 -33.14 6.76
C LEU A 184 -1.11 -32.92 7.37
N SER A 185 -2.19 -33.04 6.58
CA SER A 185 -3.56 -32.75 7.02
C SER A 185 -3.73 -31.35 7.62
N THR A 186 -2.94 -30.39 7.12
CA THR A 186 -2.88 -29.02 7.62
C THR A 186 -3.29 -28.05 6.50
N SER A 187 -4.05 -27.01 6.84
CA SER A 187 -4.42 -25.94 5.90
C SER A 187 -3.70 -24.64 6.24
N VAL A 188 -3.35 -23.89 5.20
CA VAL A 188 -2.84 -22.52 5.36
C VAL A 188 -4.04 -21.57 5.35
N ASN A 189 -4.23 -20.83 6.44
CA ASN A 189 -5.41 -19.96 6.57
C ASN A 189 -5.24 -18.57 5.96
N LEU A 190 -4.04 -17.98 6.04
CA LEU A 190 -3.77 -16.64 5.53
C LEU A 190 -2.28 -16.47 5.22
N ILE A 191 -1.98 -15.86 4.08
CA ILE A 191 -0.62 -15.41 3.74
C ILE A 191 -0.70 -13.94 3.31
N LYS A 192 0.24 -13.13 3.79
CA LYS A 192 0.42 -11.75 3.36
C LYS A 192 1.85 -11.53 2.87
N TYR A 193 1.98 -10.79 1.78
CA TYR A 193 3.23 -10.54 1.08
C TYR A 193 3.52 -9.04 1.11
N ALA A 194 4.51 -8.62 1.88
CA ALA A 194 5.03 -7.26 1.82
C ALA A 194 6.09 -7.17 0.72
N VAL A 195 5.80 -6.43 -0.35
CA VAL A 195 6.69 -6.28 -1.50
C VAL A 195 7.14 -4.84 -1.65
N ARG A 196 8.42 -4.65 -1.96
CA ARG A 196 8.93 -3.32 -2.30
C ARG A 196 8.45 -2.94 -3.71
N PRO A 197 7.87 -1.77 -3.90
CA PRO A 197 7.23 -1.40 -5.16
C PRO A 197 8.22 -1.08 -6.29
N ASN A 198 9.52 -0.97 -6.01
CA ASN A 198 10.55 -0.70 -7.00
C ASN A 198 10.74 -1.81 -8.06
N ILE A 199 10.05 -2.94 -7.90
CA ILE A 199 10.00 -4.01 -8.90
C ILE A 199 8.87 -3.83 -9.91
N PHE A 200 7.95 -2.89 -9.66
CA PHE A 200 6.79 -2.62 -10.51
C PHE A 200 7.02 -1.40 -11.39
N ASN A 201 6.37 -1.40 -12.54
CA ASN A 201 6.33 -0.22 -13.40
C ASN A 201 5.37 0.80 -12.81
N VAL A 202 5.89 1.99 -12.49
CA VAL A 202 5.14 3.09 -11.87
C VAL A 202 4.81 4.17 -12.89
N GLY A 203 3.58 4.67 -12.84
CA GLY A 203 3.10 5.79 -13.63
C GLY A 203 3.60 7.12 -13.09
N GLN A 204 3.11 8.21 -13.69
CA GLN A 204 3.39 9.55 -13.18
C GLN A 204 2.71 9.78 -11.83
N GLU A 205 3.36 10.56 -10.97
CA GLU A 205 2.77 11.09 -9.74
C GLU A 205 1.66 12.10 -10.07
N ILE A 206 0.49 11.92 -9.46
CA ILE A 206 -0.70 12.75 -9.62
C ILE A 206 -1.03 13.39 -8.27
N MET A 207 -1.39 14.68 -8.29
CA MET A 207 -1.86 15.40 -7.10
C MET A 207 -3.38 15.24 -6.98
N LEU A 208 -3.86 14.81 -5.81
CA LEU A 208 -5.29 14.55 -5.56
C LEU A 208 -6.02 15.77 -4.97
#